data_AF-A0A8M3ATA6-F1
#
_entry.id   AF-A0A8M3ATA6-F1
#
_cell.length_a   1.000
_cell.length_b   1.000
_cell.length_c   1.000
_cell.angle_alpha   90.00
_cell.angle_beta   90.00
_cell.angle_gamma   90.00
#
_symmetry.space_group_name_H-M   'P 1'
#
loop_
_entity.id
_entity.type
_entity.pdbx_description
1 polymer ?
#
loop_
_entity_poly.entity_id
_entity_poly.type
_entity_poly.pdbx_seq_one_letter_code
_entity_poly.pdbx_strand_id
1 'polypeptide(L)'
;MEKEGLKRCLDKLDANGLAVDYIVTDRHPQIQKYLRERGITQFYDVWHFEKGLSKKLEKLSKRKECEVLKRWLKSIKNHVYWSATSSVSGPEKVAKLTSLLNHIQNIHVHNNPLFPKCEHPDVLSRDRKKWFQPGSQALYKVEKVLNNKRVVKDVAKLSHHYQTSSLEAFHSVILRFTPKNVVFPFIGMLCRLYLAAMHQNENCQREQAITTTGQAVYKFVFPKTKRGECTAKPVKTEPTYGYVKDLMVLVLDEVCLDPAPYVEELQSIPVPPPLSSQFEKPSKEHVISQHVSRFNQGEAGTQHTVLLHSETPGVSGAPHMTG
;
A
#
# COMPACT_ATOMS: atom_id res chain seq x y z
N MET A 1 -0.53 8.03 13.47
CA MET A 1 0.33 6.85 13.76
C MET A 1 1.19 6.45 12.57
N GLU A 2 0.63 6.22 11.37
CA GLU A 2 1.42 5.77 10.20
C GLU A 2 2.63 6.64 9.87
N LYS A 3 2.45 7.96 9.79
CA LYS A 3 3.57 8.90 9.52
C LYS A 3 4.67 8.82 10.57
N GLU A 4 4.30 8.68 11.84
CA GLU A 4 5.25 8.58 12.94
C GLU A 4 6.01 7.24 12.92
N GLY A 5 5.30 6.14 12.63
CA GLY A 5 5.94 4.85 12.40
C GLY A 5 6.95 4.92 11.25
N LEU A 6 6.56 5.50 10.11
CA LEU A 6 7.45 5.68 8.96
C LEU A 6 8.69 6.52 9.32
N LYS A 7 8.52 7.63 10.04
CA LYS A 7 9.64 8.46 10.52
C LYS A 7 10.65 7.62 11.29
N ARG A 8 10.19 6.96 12.35
CA ARG A 8 11.04 6.14 13.22
C ARG A 8 11.73 5.01 12.47
N CYS A 9 11.03 4.37 11.53
CA CYS A 9 11.64 3.34 10.70
C CYS A 9 12.77 3.89 9.84
N LEU A 10 12.56 5.03 9.17
CA LEU A 10 13.60 5.65 8.35
C LEU A 10 14.77 6.16 9.20
N ASP A 11 14.50 6.81 10.33
CA ASP A 11 15.54 7.23 11.27
C ASP A 11 16.38 6.04 11.75
N LYS A 12 15.74 4.90 12.01
CA LYS A 12 16.44 3.68 12.41
C LYS A 12 17.30 3.11 11.28
N LEU A 13 16.82 3.12 10.04
CA LEU A 13 17.61 2.68 8.88
C LEU A 13 18.85 3.58 8.69
N ASP A 14 18.65 4.89 8.73
CA ASP A 14 19.74 5.87 8.61
C ASP A 14 20.80 5.69 9.72
N ALA A 15 20.35 5.49 10.97
CA ALA A 15 21.23 5.24 12.11
C ALA A 15 22.04 3.93 11.99
N ASN A 16 21.62 3.00 11.14
CA ASN A 16 22.35 1.76 10.84
C ASN A 16 23.11 1.84 9.50
N GLY A 17 23.27 3.04 8.92
CA GLY A 17 24.00 3.24 7.67
C GLY A 17 23.29 2.68 6.43
N LEU A 18 21.98 2.44 6.49
CA LEU A 18 21.19 1.91 5.39
C LEU A 18 20.49 3.03 4.62
N ALA A 19 21.03 3.37 3.45
CA ALA A 19 20.42 4.35 2.55
C ALA A 19 19.18 3.76 1.84
N VAL A 20 18.05 4.46 1.92
CA VAL A 20 16.81 4.08 1.23
C VAL A 20 16.79 4.67 -0.18
N ASP A 21 16.91 3.82 -1.20
CA ASP A 21 16.81 4.23 -2.61
C ASP A 21 15.38 4.71 -2.95
N TYR A 22 14.38 3.86 -2.68
CA TYR A 22 12.98 4.23 -2.82
C TYR A 22 12.08 3.49 -1.84
N ILE A 23 10.86 4.02 -1.65
CA ILE A 23 9.81 3.40 -0.86
C ILE A 23 8.50 3.30 -1.66
N VAL A 24 7.80 2.17 -1.51
CA VAL A 24 6.47 1.96 -2.08
C VAL A 24 5.43 2.17 -0.98
N THR A 25 4.49 3.09 -1.19
CA THR A 25 3.42 3.34 -0.22
C THR A 25 2.07 3.57 -0.90
N ASP A 26 1.03 3.68 -0.09
CA ASP A 26 -0.23 4.27 -0.52
C ASP A 26 -0.11 5.77 -0.82
N ARG A 27 -1.16 6.32 -1.45
CA ARG A 27 -1.24 7.72 -1.89
C ARG A 27 -1.67 8.70 -0.79
N HIS A 28 -1.15 8.53 0.43
CA HIS A 28 -1.51 9.39 1.56
C HIS A 28 -0.77 10.75 1.51
N PRO A 29 -1.47 11.90 1.45
CA PRO A 29 -0.83 13.21 1.21
C PRO A 29 0.25 13.59 2.22
N GLN A 30 0.06 13.26 3.50
CA GLN A 30 1.04 13.59 4.55
C GLN A 30 2.33 12.77 4.43
N ILE A 31 2.24 11.54 3.92
CA ILE A 31 3.40 10.67 3.66
C ILE A 31 4.13 11.18 2.42
N GLN A 32 3.40 11.54 1.37
CA GLN A 32 3.98 12.14 0.16
C GLN A 32 4.74 13.43 0.45
N LYS A 33 4.20 14.30 1.32
CA LYS A 33 4.88 15.53 1.74
C LYS A 33 6.18 15.21 2.48
N TYR A 34 6.09 14.33 3.47
CA TYR A 34 7.22 13.95 4.30
C TYR A 34 8.37 13.30 3.51
N LEU A 35 8.06 12.35 2.61
CA LEU A 35 9.09 11.70 1.80
C LEU A 35 9.76 12.67 0.82
N ARG A 36 9.01 13.63 0.24
CA ARG A 36 9.61 14.71 -0.56
C ARG A 36 10.57 15.57 0.24
N GLU A 37 10.16 15.98 1.45
CA GLU A 37 11.00 16.80 2.34
C GLU A 37 12.28 16.05 2.74
N ARG A 38 12.22 14.72 2.87
CA ARG A 38 13.37 13.88 3.17
C ARG A 38 14.18 13.46 1.94
N GLY A 39 13.80 13.88 0.73
CA GLY A 39 14.51 13.55 -0.50
C GLY A 39 14.42 12.06 -0.91
N ILE A 40 13.46 11.30 -0.37
CA ILE A 40 13.32 9.87 -0.67
C ILE A 40 12.36 9.67 -1.84
N THR A 41 12.79 8.88 -2.84
CA THR A 41 11.95 8.53 -3.98
C THR A 41 10.76 7.69 -3.53
N GLN A 42 9.56 8.10 -3.92
CA GLN A 42 8.32 7.42 -3.58
C GLN A 42 7.65 6.85 -4.83
N PHE A 43 7.35 5.56 -4.79
CA PHE A 43 6.44 4.88 -5.69
C PHE A 43 5.12 4.53 -5.01
N TYR A 44 4.09 4.28 -5.83
CA TYR A 44 2.77 3.89 -5.38
C TYR A 44 2.52 2.40 -5.60
N ASP A 45 1.81 1.81 -4.66
CA ASP A 45 1.30 0.45 -4.82
C ASP A 45 0.32 0.38 -6.02
N VAL A 46 0.66 -0.50 -6.95
CA VAL A 46 -0.11 -0.80 -8.15
C VAL A 46 -1.47 -1.39 -7.80
N TRP A 47 -1.55 -2.24 -6.77
CA TRP A 47 -2.79 -2.89 -6.38
C TRP A 47 -3.80 -1.89 -5.84
N HIS A 48 -3.41 -1.05 -4.89
CA HIS A 48 -4.28 0.00 -4.36
C HIS A 48 -4.71 1.00 -5.45
N PHE A 49 -3.84 1.33 -6.40
CA PHE A 49 -4.20 2.16 -7.55
C PHE A 49 -5.23 1.46 -8.46
N GLU A 50 -4.91 0.25 -8.94
CA GLU A 50 -5.75 -0.53 -9.85
C GLU A 50 -7.12 -0.79 -9.24
N LYS A 51 -7.19 -1.20 -7.97
CA LYS A 51 -8.45 -1.39 -7.24
C LYS A 51 -9.33 -0.15 -7.26
N GLY A 52 -8.74 1.03 -7.09
CA GLY A 52 -9.46 2.31 -7.16
C GLY A 52 -9.96 2.64 -8.56
N LEU A 53 -9.13 2.40 -9.58
CA LEU A 53 -9.48 2.60 -10.98
C LEU A 53 -10.59 1.64 -11.43
N SER A 54 -10.44 0.36 -11.12
CA SER A 54 -11.37 -0.72 -11.43
C SER A 54 -12.74 -0.51 -10.84
N LYS A 55 -12.86 -0.02 -9.61
CA LYS A 55 -14.17 0.35 -9.03
C LYS A 55 -14.90 1.40 -9.87
N LYS A 56 -14.18 2.40 -10.41
CA LYS A 56 -14.79 3.43 -11.27
C LYS A 56 -15.25 2.83 -12.60
N LEU A 57 -14.41 2.01 -13.22
CA LEU A 57 -14.72 1.35 -14.49
C LEU A 57 -15.86 0.32 -14.34
N GLU A 58 -15.90 -0.44 -13.25
CA GLU A 58 -17.00 -1.37 -12.93
C GLU A 58 -18.32 -0.63 -12.70
N LYS A 59 -18.30 0.58 -12.13
CA LYS A 59 -19.51 1.42 -12.02
C LYS A 59 -19.99 1.88 -13.40
N LEU A 60 -19.06 2.24 -14.30
CA LEU A 60 -19.40 2.61 -15.68
C LEU A 60 -19.94 1.42 -16.48
N SER A 61 -19.34 0.24 -16.33
CA SER A 61 -19.71 -0.95 -17.09
C SER A 61 -21.11 -1.46 -16.78
N LYS A 62 -21.73 -1.02 -15.67
CA LYS A 62 -23.12 -1.34 -15.33
C LYS A 62 -24.15 -0.57 -16.16
N ARG A 63 -23.75 0.49 -16.86
CA ARG A 63 -24.64 1.27 -17.72
C ARG A 63 -24.80 0.58 -19.07
N LYS A 64 -26.02 0.62 -19.63
CA LYS A 64 -26.39 -0.10 -20.87
C LYS A 64 -25.50 0.31 -22.05
N GLU A 65 -25.18 1.59 -22.15
CA GLU A 65 -24.31 2.15 -23.19
C GLU A 65 -22.82 1.77 -23.03
N CYS A 66 -22.42 1.13 -21.92
CA CYS A 66 -21.03 0.76 -21.61
C CYS A 66 -20.85 -0.75 -21.47
N GLU A 67 -21.72 -1.58 -22.04
CA GLU A 67 -21.63 -3.04 -21.91
C GLU A 67 -20.33 -3.63 -22.46
N VAL A 68 -19.79 -3.06 -23.54
CA VAL A 68 -18.50 -3.46 -24.12
C VAL A 68 -17.38 -3.40 -23.08
N LEU A 69 -17.42 -2.42 -22.16
CA LEU A 69 -16.43 -2.27 -21.09
C LEU A 69 -16.39 -3.50 -20.17
N LYS A 70 -17.52 -4.18 -19.91
CA LYS A 70 -17.54 -5.38 -19.05
C LYS A 70 -16.57 -6.44 -19.54
N ARG A 71 -16.47 -6.62 -20.87
CA ARG A 71 -15.58 -7.60 -21.51
C ARG A 71 -14.11 -7.19 -21.41
N TRP A 72 -13.85 -5.88 -21.39
CA TRP A 72 -12.50 -5.30 -21.33
C TRP A 72 -11.95 -5.11 -19.93
N LEU A 73 -12.78 -5.14 -18.87
CA LEU A 73 -12.33 -4.87 -17.50
C LEU A 73 -11.10 -5.67 -17.11
N LYS A 74 -11.07 -6.98 -17.41
CA LYS A 74 -9.92 -7.84 -17.09
C LYS A 74 -8.65 -7.40 -17.85
N SER A 75 -8.78 -7.12 -19.14
CA SER A 75 -7.66 -6.66 -19.97
C SER A 75 -7.13 -5.31 -19.52
N ILE A 76 -8.02 -4.37 -19.16
CA ILE A 76 -7.62 -3.05 -18.65
C ILE A 76 -6.85 -3.20 -17.34
N LYS A 77 -7.31 -4.07 -16.42
CA LYS A 77 -6.59 -4.36 -15.17
C LYS A 77 -5.18 -4.88 -15.44
N ASN A 78 -5.07 -5.89 -16.31
CA ASN A 78 -3.78 -6.46 -16.68
C ASN A 78 -2.87 -5.42 -17.34
N HIS A 79 -3.43 -4.53 -18.17
CA HIS A 79 -2.68 -3.46 -18.83
C HIS A 79 -2.07 -2.46 -17.85
N VAL A 80 -2.76 -2.16 -16.73
CA VAL A 80 -2.22 -1.29 -15.67
C VAL A 80 -1.01 -1.92 -15.02
N TYR A 81 -1.09 -3.20 -14.63
CA TYR A 81 0.04 -3.93 -14.07
C TYR A 81 1.19 -4.01 -15.07
N TRP A 82 0.90 -4.40 -16.30
CA TRP A 82 1.89 -4.49 -17.37
C TRP A 82 2.57 -3.15 -17.65
N SER A 83 1.81 -2.06 -17.73
CA SER A 83 2.38 -0.71 -17.91
C SER A 83 3.35 -0.36 -16.78
N ALA A 84 3.01 -0.71 -15.53
CA ALA A 84 3.85 -0.42 -14.37
C ALA A 84 5.14 -1.26 -14.35
N THR A 85 5.05 -2.57 -14.62
CA THR A 85 6.16 -3.52 -14.49
C THR A 85 7.06 -3.63 -15.73
N SER A 86 6.56 -3.25 -16.91
CA SER A 86 7.33 -3.28 -18.16
C SER A 86 8.02 -1.96 -18.51
N SER A 87 7.87 -0.93 -17.68
CA SER A 87 8.41 0.41 -17.96
C SER A 87 9.54 0.78 -17.01
N VAL A 88 10.54 1.50 -17.53
CA VAL A 88 11.64 2.02 -16.73
C VAL A 88 11.36 3.43 -16.20
N SER A 89 10.54 4.22 -16.91
CA SER A 89 10.28 5.62 -16.56
C SER A 89 8.81 5.93 -16.29
N GLY A 90 8.56 6.99 -15.52
CA GLY A 90 7.19 7.49 -15.29
C GLY A 90 6.47 7.91 -16.58
N PRO A 91 7.10 8.66 -17.49
CA PRO A 91 6.53 8.99 -18.79
C PRO A 91 6.16 7.77 -19.64
N GLU A 92 6.99 6.72 -19.63
CA GLU A 92 6.70 5.47 -20.35
C GLU A 92 5.47 4.74 -19.78
N LYS A 93 5.34 4.67 -18.44
CA LYS A 93 4.13 4.12 -17.78
C LYS A 93 2.86 4.83 -18.24
N VAL A 94 2.94 6.16 -18.37
CA VAL A 94 1.84 6.99 -18.86
C VAL A 94 1.58 6.75 -20.34
N ALA A 95 2.63 6.65 -21.17
CA ALA A 95 2.50 6.35 -22.60
C ALA A 95 1.81 5.00 -22.82
N LYS A 96 2.26 3.95 -22.13
CA LYS A 96 1.64 2.61 -22.17
C LYS A 96 0.20 2.63 -21.66
N LEU A 97 -0.12 3.35 -20.58
CA LEU A 97 -1.51 3.42 -20.11
C LEU A 97 -2.42 4.18 -21.09
N THR A 98 -1.98 5.33 -21.60
CA THR A 98 -2.80 6.18 -22.47
C THR A 98 -3.03 5.56 -23.85
N SER A 99 -2.07 4.76 -24.34
CA SER A 99 -2.23 3.98 -25.57
C SER A 99 -3.35 2.94 -25.49
N LEU A 100 -3.78 2.54 -24.28
CA LEU A 100 -4.90 1.63 -24.07
C LEU A 100 -6.18 2.13 -24.75
N LEU A 101 -6.40 3.44 -24.82
CA LEU A 101 -7.57 4.03 -25.51
C LEU A 101 -7.57 3.73 -27.00
N ASN A 102 -6.40 3.69 -27.63
CA ASN A 102 -6.25 3.28 -29.03
C ASN A 102 -6.40 1.76 -29.12
N HIS A 103 -5.74 1.01 -28.23
CA HIS A 103 -5.77 -0.45 -28.24
C HIS A 103 -7.20 -1.02 -28.11
N ILE A 104 -8.05 -0.49 -27.22
CA ILE A 104 -9.46 -0.95 -27.08
C ILE A 104 -10.34 -0.63 -28.30
N GLN A 105 -9.86 0.22 -29.21
CA GLN A 105 -10.47 0.53 -30.51
C GLN A 105 -9.82 -0.26 -31.66
N ASN A 106 -8.92 -1.20 -31.37
CA ASN A 106 -8.12 -1.94 -32.34
C ASN A 106 -7.12 -1.06 -33.14
N ILE A 107 -6.67 0.04 -32.56
CA ILE A 107 -5.63 0.91 -33.12
C ILE A 107 -4.32 0.61 -32.39
N HIS A 108 -3.38 -0.05 -33.07
CA HIS A 108 -2.14 -0.56 -32.46
C HIS A 108 -0.90 0.31 -32.71
N VAL A 109 -1.03 1.37 -33.51
CA VAL A 109 0.03 2.37 -33.75
C VAL A 109 -0.34 3.66 -33.02
N HIS A 110 0.64 4.32 -32.44
CA HIS A 110 0.45 5.46 -31.54
C HIS A 110 1.44 6.57 -31.87
N ASN A 111 1.02 7.82 -31.65
CA ASN A 111 1.88 8.99 -31.91
C ASN A 111 2.90 9.25 -30.80
N ASN A 112 2.90 8.46 -29.72
CA ASN A 112 3.78 8.67 -28.58
C ASN A 112 5.13 7.96 -28.82
N PRO A 113 6.27 8.69 -28.87
CA PRO A 113 7.57 8.08 -29.16
C PRO A 113 8.04 7.11 -28.07
N LEU A 114 7.55 7.25 -26.83
CA LEU A 114 7.88 6.32 -25.74
C LEU A 114 7.15 4.98 -25.86
N PHE A 115 6.06 4.93 -26.63
CA PHE A 115 5.32 3.70 -26.89
C PHE A 115 4.60 3.80 -28.25
N PRO A 116 5.33 3.65 -29.37
CA PRO A 116 4.80 3.94 -30.70
C PRO A 116 3.92 2.83 -31.28
N LYS A 117 4.04 1.59 -30.78
CA LYS A 117 3.26 0.44 -31.26
C LYS A 117 3.02 -0.56 -30.11
N CYS A 118 1.89 -1.26 -30.15
CA CYS A 118 1.61 -2.37 -29.24
C CYS A 118 2.64 -3.52 -29.37
N GLU A 119 3.02 -4.12 -28.24
CA GLU A 119 4.06 -5.16 -28.12
C GLU A 119 3.51 -6.60 -28.28
N HIS A 120 2.45 -6.76 -29.04
CA HIS A 120 1.90 -8.09 -29.36
C HIS A 120 1.64 -8.22 -30.86
N PRO A 121 1.63 -9.45 -31.40
CA PRO A 121 1.18 -9.70 -32.76
C PRO A 121 -0.25 -9.22 -32.98
N ASP A 122 -0.58 -8.80 -34.20
CA ASP A 122 -1.93 -8.39 -34.55
C ASP A 122 -2.88 -9.58 -34.43
N VAL A 123 -3.83 -9.49 -33.50
CA VAL A 123 -4.87 -10.50 -33.33
C VAL A 123 -5.98 -10.21 -34.34
N LEU A 124 -6.04 -11.03 -35.40
CA LEU A 124 -7.09 -10.97 -36.41
C LEU A 124 -8.45 -11.39 -35.80
N SER A 125 -9.13 -10.47 -35.12
CA SER A 125 -10.52 -10.68 -34.71
C SER A 125 -11.46 -9.95 -35.68
N ARG A 126 -12.26 -10.73 -36.43
CA ARG A 126 -13.29 -10.18 -37.33
C ARG A 126 -14.50 -9.59 -36.58
N ASP A 127 -14.63 -9.86 -35.28
CA ASP A 127 -15.77 -9.40 -34.49
C ASP A 127 -15.62 -7.94 -34.05
N ARG A 128 -16.19 -7.02 -34.84
CA ARG A 128 -16.22 -5.58 -34.53
C ARG A 128 -16.92 -5.27 -33.21
N LYS A 129 -17.84 -6.12 -32.73
CA LYS A 129 -18.60 -5.89 -31.48
C LYS A 129 -17.73 -6.02 -30.23
N LYS A 130 -16.52 -6.56 -30.36
CA LYS A 130 -15.55 -6.61 -29.26
C LYS A 130 -14.92 -5.24 -28.99
N TRP A 131 -14.80 -4.39 -29.99
CA TRP A 131 -14.03 -3.16 -29.91
C TRP A 131 -14.91 -1.96 -29.59
N PHE A 132 -14.33 -0.99 -28.88
CA PHE A 132 -14.96 0.31 -28.72
C PHE A 132 -15.03 1.02 -30.08
N GLN A 133 -16.18 1.62 -30.37
CA GLN A 133 -16.35 2.37 -31.61
C GLN A 133 -15.85 3.81 -31.40
N PRO A 134 -15.15 4.40 -32.38
CA PRO A 134 -14.79 5.82 -32.37
C PRO A 134 -16.03 6.70 -32.14
N GLY A 135 -15.89 7.74 -31.31
CA GLY A 135 -16.99 8.65 -30.97
C GLY A 135 -18.10 8.06 -30.08
N SER A 136 -17.99 6.80 -29.66
CA SER A 136 -19.00 6.20 -28.79
C SER A 136 -19.00 6.80 -27.37
N GLN A 137 -20.19 6.88 -26.77
CA GLN A 137 -20.33 7.36 -25.39
C GLN A 137 -19.58 6.48 -24.37
N ALA A 138 -19.42 5.18 -24.69
CA ALA A 138 -18.62 4.25 -23.88
C ALA A 138 -17.15 4.66 -23.87
N LEU A 139 -16.57 4.95 -25.04
CA LEU A 139 -15.18 5.35 -25.19
C LEU A 139 -14.92 6.67 -24.46
N TYR A 140 -15.74 7.68 -24.70
CA TYR A 140 -15.62 8.99 -24.03
C TYR A 140 -15.62 8.88 -22.49
N LYS A 141 -16.48 8.01 -21.94
CA LYS A 141 -16.54 7.79 -20.48
C LYS A 141 -15.29 7.09 -19.94
N VAL A 142 -14.75 6.12 -20.67
CA VAL A 142 -13.50 5.44 -20.30
C VAL A 142 -12.32 6.40 -20.39
N GLU A 143 -12.24 7.16 -21.48
CA GLU A 143 -11.24 8.21 -21.70
C GLU A 143 -11.22 9.22 -20.56
N LYS A 144 -12.39 9.75 -20.16
CA LYS A 144 -12.48 10.69 -19.04
C LYS A 144 -11.92 10.12 -17.72
N VAL A 145 -12.01 8.81 -17.52
CA VAL A 145 -11.46 8.14 -16.33
C VAL A 145 -9.95 7.94 -16.45
N LEU A 146 -9.47 7.43 -17.59
CA LEU A 146 -8.05 7.13 -17.81
C LEU A 146 -7.20 8.39 -17.96
N ASN A 147 -7.69 9.42 -18.66
CA ASN A 147 -7.02 10.70 -18.87
C ASN A 147 -7.23 11.70 -17.74
N ASN A 148 -7.85 11.29 -16.62
CA ASN A 148 -7.96 12.16 -15.45
C ASN A 148 -6.55 12.58 -14.98
N LYS A 149 -6.32 13.89 -14.80
CA LYS A 149 -5.01 14.44 -14.42
C LYS A 149 -4.37 13.75 -13.21
N ARG A 150 -5.16 13.39 -12.18
CA ARG A 150 -4.66 12.66 -11.00
C ARG A 150 -4.29 11.22 -11.34
N VAL A 151 -5.08 10.55 -12.17
CA VAL A 151 -4.80 9.18 -12.64
C VAL A 151 -3.47 9.17 -13.40
N VAL A 152 -3.29 10.05 -14.38
CA VAL A 152 -2.05 10.15 -15.16
C VAL A 152 -0.84 10.44 -14.28
N LYS A 153 -0.96 11.39 -13.33
CA LYS A 153 0.10 11.70 -12.37
C LYS A 153 0.46 10.51 -11.46
N ASP A 154 -0.54 9.77 -11.00
CA ASP A 154 -0.32 8.60 -10.15
C ASP A 154 0.32 7.44 -10.93
N VAL A 155 -0.03 7.27 -12.20
CA VAL A 155 0.49 6.21 -13.08
C VAL A 155 1.99 6.35 -13.29
N ALA A 156 2.47 7.57 -13.48
CA ALA A 156 3.90 7.86 -13.59
C ALA A 156 4.69 7.42 -12.35
N LYS A 157 4.04 7.28 -11.19
CA LYS A 157 4.65 6.89 -9.92
C LYS A 157 4.37 5.44 -9.51
N LEU A 158 3.78 4.61 -10.38
CA LEU A 158 3.54 3.21 -10.03
C LEU A 158 4.86 2.46 -9.85
N SER A 159 4.90 1.59 -8.84
CA SER A 159 6.04 0.71 -8.57
C SER A 159 6.33 -0.21 -9.76
N HIS A 160 7.62 -0.42 -10.04
CA HIS A 160 8.11 -1.20 -11.17
C HIS A 160 8.55 -2.61 -10.78
N HIS A 161 8.96 -2.83 -9.53
CA HIS A 161 9.56 -4.11 -9.10
C HIS A 161 8.71 -4.96 -8.16
N TYR A 162 7.68 -4.42 -7.50
CA TYR A 162 7.07 -5.16 -6.36
C TYR A 162 5.54 -5.05 -6.25
N GLN A 163 4.94 -6.22 -5.98
CA GLN A 163 3.53 -6.42 -5.63
C GLN A 163 3.41 -6.72 -4.13
N THR A 164 2.34 -6.24 -3.48
CA THR A 164 2.12 -6.27 -2.01
C THR A 164 1.94 -7.65 -1.36
N SER A 165 2.04 -8.75 -2.12
CA SER A 165 1.64 -10.07 -1.63
C SER A 165 2.48 -10.58 -0.45
N SER A 166 3.80 -10.32 -0.44
CA SER A 166 4.68 -10.70 0.68
C SER A 166 4.40 -9.86 1.92
N LEU A 167 4.14 -8.57 1.75
CA LEU A 167 3.79 -7.65 2.83
C LEU A 167 2.45 -8.02 3.47
N GLU A 168 1.43 -8.34 2.66
CA GLU A 168 0.13 -8.84 3.14
C GLU A 168 0.26 -10.18 3.88
N ALA A 169 1.14 -11.07 3.40
CA ALA A 169 1.45 -12.31 4.09
C ALA A 169 2.07 -12.03 5.47
N PHE A 170 3.03 -11.10 5.54
CA PHE A 170 3.65 -10.72 6.81
C PHE A 170 2.67 -10.05 7.78
N HIS A 171 1.77 -9.18 7.29
CA HIS A 171 0.70 -8.65 8.12
C HIS A 171 -0.19 -9.75 8.70
N SER A 172 -0.45 -10.82 7.93
CA SER A 172 -1.20 -11.97 8.42
C SER A 172 -0.44 -12.73 9.53
N VAL A 173 0.90 -12.81 9.43
CA VAL A 173 1.75 -13.36 10.49
C VAL A 173 1.70 -12.47 11.74
N ILE A 174 1.87 -11.16 11.61
CA ILE A 174 1.77 -10.21 12.73
C ILE A 174 0.44 -10.40 13.48
N LEU A 175 -0.68 -10.53 12.76
CA LEU A 175 -2.00 -10.72 13.39
C LEU A 175 -2.12 -12.03 14.20
N ARG A 176 -1.30 -13.04 13.91
CA ARG A 176 -1.23 -14.28 14.71
C ARG A 176 -0.53 -14.06 16.04
N PHE A 177 0.50 -13.21 16.07
CA PHE A 177 1.29 -12.92 17.28
C PHE A 177 0.71 -11.77 18.12
N THR A 178 0.13 -10.77 17.45
CA THR A 178 -0.52 -9.60 18.05
C THR A 178 -1.93 -9.41 17.47
N PRO A 179 -2.92 -10.22 17.92
CA PRO A 179 -4.31 -10.07 17.50
C PRO A 179 -4.86 -8.69 17.86
N LYS A 180 -5.65 -8.09 16.96
CA LYS A 180 -6.23 -6.74 17.15
C LYS A 180 -7.24 -6.64 18.30
N ASN A 181 -7.79 -7.76 18.74
CA ASN A 181 -8.77 -7.84 19.82
C ASN A 181 -8.12 -8.02 21.20
N VAL A 182 -6.79 -7.97 21.30
CA VAL A 182 -6.05 -8.09 22.55
C VAL A 182 -5.19 -6.84 22.73
N VAL A 183 -5.28 -6.22 23.90
CA VAL A 183 -4.43 -5.10 24.28
C VAL A 183 -3.16 -5.67 24.92
N PHE A 184 -2.01 -5.25 24.41
CA PHE A 184 -0.70 -5.62 24.95
C PHE A 184 -0.03 -4.38 25.55
N PRO A 185 0.67 -4.51 26.69
CA PRO A 185 1.66 -3.52 27.11
C PRO A 185 2.72 -3.33 26.00
N PHE A 186 3.35 -2.15 25.94
CA PHE A 186 4.29 -1.81 24.88
C PHE A 186 5.39 -2.88 24.69
N ILE A 187 6.05 -3.26 25.79
CA ILE A 187 7.12 -4.29 25.78
C ILE A 187 6.57 -5.64 25.32
N GLY A 188 5.39 -6.05 25.80
CA GLY A 188 4.75 -7.29 25.37
C GLY A 188 4.42 -7.30 23.88
N MET A 189 3.97 -6.17 23.33
CA MET A 189 3.75 -6.01 21.89
C MET A 189 5.06 -6.10 21.12
N LEU A 190 6.11 -5.40 21.59
CA LEU A 190 7.43 -5.39 20.96
C LEU A 190 8.01 -6.80 20.84
N CYS A 191 8.04 -7.57 21.93
CA CYS A 191 8.55 -8.95 21.92
C CYS A 191 7.77 -9.84 20.95
N ARG A 192 6.44 -9.70 20.91
CA ARG A 192 5.59 -10.47 19.98
C ARG A 192 5.84 -10.10 18.51
N LEU A 193 6.13 -8.83 18.22
CA LEU A 193 6.51 -8.39 16.88
C LEU A 193 7.87 -8.95 16.47
N TYR A 194 8.83 -9.07 17.40
CA TYR A 194 10.11 -9.75 17.14
C TYR A 194 9.90 -11.23 16.83
N LEU A 195 9.06 -11.93 17.59
CA LEU A 195 8.72 -13.33 17.30
C LEU A 195 8.04 -13.48 15.92
N ALA A 196 7.15 -12.56 15.55
CA ALA A 196 6.56 -12.52 14.21
C ALA A 196 7.61 -12.32 13.12
N ALA A 197 8.59 -11.44 13.34
CA ALA A 197 9.69 -11.20 12.40
C ALA A 197 10.57 -12.45 12.25
N MET A 198 10.97 -13.10 13.35
CA MET A 198 11.73 -14.35 13.32
C MET A 198 10.97 -15.45 12.59
N HIS A 199 9.68 -15.63 12.89
CA HIS A 199 8.83 -16.60 12.21
C HIS A 199 8.76 -16.32 10.70
N GLN A 200 8.61 -15.05 10.31
CA GLN A 200 8.57 -14.64 8.90
C GLN A 200 9.92 -14.90 8.21
N ASN A 201 11.04 -14.55 8.84
CA ASN A 201 12.37 -14.74 8.27
C ASN A 201 12.63 -16.21 7.94
N GLU A 202 12.24 -17.12 8.85
CA GLU A 202 12.37 -18.56 8.62
C GLU A 202 11.39 -19.09 7.55
N ASN A 203 10.16 -18.58 7.51
CA ASN A 203 9.08 -19.22 6.74
C ASN A 203 8.68 -18.52 5.43
N CYS A 204 9.21 -17.35 5.11
CA CYS A 204 8.77 -16.57 3.95
C CYS A 204 9.21 -17.17 2.61
N GLN A 205 10.40 -17.75 2.56
CA GLN A 205 11.03 -18.30 1.35
C GLN A 205 10.82 -19.81 1.18
N ARG A 206 9.91 -20.43 1.95
CA ARG A 206 9.56 -21.85 1.79
C ARG A 206 9.25 -22.20 0.33
N GLU A 207 9.87 -23.29 -0.09
CA GLU A 207 9.75 -23.86 -1.44
C GLU A 207 8.33 -24.40 -1.68
N GLN A 208 7.99 -24.58 -2.95
CA GLN A 208 6.77 -25.28 -3.33
C GLN A 208 6.92 -26.77 -2.99
N ALA A 209 5.93 -27.33 -2.30
CA ALA A 209 5.88 -28.76 -2.01
C ALA A 209 5.82 -29.57 -3.31
N ILE A 210 6.51 -30.70 -3.31
CA ILE A 210 6.51 -31.68 -4.41
C ILE A 210 5.95 -33.01 -3.91
N THR A 211 5.27 -33.74 -4.79
CA THR A 211 4.87 -35.12 -4.53
C THR A 211 6.10 -36.03 -4.48
N THR A 212 5.92 -37.26 -3.99
CA THR A 212 6.97 -38.30 -4.04
C THR A 212 7.44 -38.61 -5.47
N THR A 213 6.63 -38.29 -6.48
CA THR A 213 6.95 -38.42 -7.91
C THR A 213 7.59 -37.16 -8.51
N GLY A 214 7.89 -36.13 -7.71
CA GLY A 214 8.54 -34.88 -8.15
C GLY A 214 7.59 -33.85 -8.79
N GLN A 215 6.28 -34.01 -8.68
CA GLN A 215 5.32 -33.06 -9.25
C GLN A 215 4.97 -31.94 -8.26
N ALA A 216 4.91 -30.71 -8.76
CA ALA A 216 4.58 -29.53 -7.96
C ALA A 216 3.14 -29.60 -7.43
N VAL A 217 2.96 -29.43 -6.11
CA VAL A 217 1.66 -29.52 -5.45
C VAL A 217 0.93 -28.19 -5.53
N TYR A 218 -0.35 -28.24 -5.90
CA TYR A 218 -1.26 -27.10 -5.95
C TYR A 218 -2.51 -27.35 -5.12
N LYS A 219 -3.11 -26.28 -4.62
CA LYS A 219 -4.45 -26.29 -4.05
C LYS A 219 -5.38 -25.39 -4.83
N PHE A 220 -6.65 -25.78 -4.89
CA PHE A 220 -7.71 -24.95 -5.44
C PHE A 220 -8.13 -23.89 -4.43
N VAL A 221 -8.23 -22.65 -4.90
CA VAL A 221 -8.70 -21.53 -4.09
C VAL A 221 -9.79 -20.80 -4.87
N PHE A 222 -10.78 -20.29 -4.15
CA PHE A 222 -11.85 -19.44 -4.70
C PHE A 222 -11.71 -18.03 -4.13
N PRO A 223 -10.86 -17.17 -4.71
CA PRO A 223 -10.70 -15.81 -4.23
C PRO A 223 -12.03 -15.05 -4.35
N LYS A 224 -12.45 -14.36 -3.27
CA LYS A 224 -13.65 -13.51 -3.28
C LYS A 224 -13.65 -12.52 -4.45
N THR A 225 -12.47 -12.03 -4.83
CA THR A 225 -12.27 -11.09 -5.94
C THR A 225 -12.66 -11.65 -7.31
N LYS A 226 -12.61 -12.98 -7.49
CA LYS A 226 -12.95 -13.65 -8.75
C LYS A 226 -14.37 -14.24 -8.80
N ARG A 227 -15.21 -13.97 -7.78
CA ARG A 227 -16.66 -14.26 -7.79
C ARG A 227 -17.02 -15.68 -8.27
N GLY A 228 -16.33 -16.69 -7.78
CA GLY A 228 -16.60 -18.09 -8.09
C GLY A 228 -15.63 -18.74 -9.09
N GLU A 229 -14.78 -17.97 -9.79
CA GLU A 229 -13.72 -18.59 -10.58
C GLU A 229 -12.66 -19.21 -9.66
N CYS A 230 -12.32 -20.47 -9.95
CA CYS A 230 -11.26 -21.19 -9.25
C CYS A 230 -9.88 -20.71 -9.71
N THR A 231 -8.88 -20.78 -8.83
CA THR A 231 -7.48 -20.54 -9.18
C THR A 231 -6.59 -21.53 -8.45
N ALA A 232 -5.64 -22.13 -9.17
CA ALA A 232 -4.59 -22.96 -8.58
C ALA A 232 -3.57 -22.08 -7.84
N LYS A 233 -3.22 -22.44 -6.61
CA LYS A 233 -2.17 -21.78 -5.83
C LYS A 233 -1.11 -22.81 -5.42
N PRO A 234 0.18 -22.53 -5.61
CA PRO A 234 1.27 -23.36 -5.08
C PRO A 234 1.08 -23.65 -3.59
N VAL A 235 1.20 -24.92 -3.20
CA VAL A 235 1.31 -25.32 -1.79
C VAL A 235 2.78 -25.26 -1.42
N LYS A 236 3.12 -24.53 -0.36
CA LYS A 236 4.49 -24.47 0.16
C LYS A 236 4.73 -25.64 1.13
N THR A 237 5.99 -26.06 1.29
CA THR A 237 6.41 -27.04 2.32
C THR A 237 5.93 -26.65 3.72
N GLU A 238 5.80 -27.57 4.66
CA GLU A 238 5.33 -27.23 6.02
C GLU A 238 6.22 -26.18 6.70
N PRO A 239 5.65 -25.30 7.54
CA PRO A 239 6.44 -24.30 8.24
C PRO A 239 7.35 -24.95 9.29
N THR A 240 8.53 -24.38 9.44
CA THR A 240 9.50 -24.78 10.46
C THR A 240 9.50 -23.78 11.63
N TYR A 241 10.03 -24.22 12.76
CA TYR A 241 10.08 -23.46 14.01
C TYR A 241 11.46 -23.57 14.67
N GLY A 242 12.52 -23.63 13.87
CA GLY A 242 13.91 -23.67 14.34
C GLY A 242 14.20 -22.52 15.30
N TYR A 243 13.77 -21.30 14.95
CA TYR A 243 13.90 -20.12 15.81
C TYR A 243 13.28 -20.31 17.21
N VAL A 244 12.21 -21.10 17.34
CA VAL A 244 11.60 -21.37 18.65
C VAL A 244 12.51 -22.26 19.48
N LYS A 245 13.11 -23.29 18.85
CA LYS A 245 14.02 -24.20 19.53
C LYS A 245 15.26 -23.45 20.00
N ASP A 246 15.84 -22.60 19.16
CA ASP A 246 17.02 -21.82 19.50
C ASP A 246 16.73 -20.83 20.64
N LEU A 247 15.58 -20.16 20.61
CA LEU A 247 15.15 -19.28 21.71
C LEU A 247 14.90 -20.06 23.01
N MET A 248 14.31 -21.25 22.94
CA MET A 248 14.07 -22.06 24.14
C MET A 248 15.38 -22.52 24.78
N VAL A 249 16.37 -22.91 23.97
CA VAL A 249 17.71 -23.25 24.46
C VAL A 249 18.34 -22.04 25.14
N LEU A 250 18.37 -20.87 24.49
CA LEU A 250 18.90 -19.64 25.09
C LEU A 250 18.20 -19.29 26.41
N VAL A 251 16.88 -19.43 26.48
CA VAL A 251 16.14 -19.16 27.72
C VAL A 251 16.53 -20.12 28.83
N LEU A 252 16.59 -21.44 28.54
CA LEU A 252 16.86 -22.45 29.56
C LEU A 252 18.33 -22.46 30.01
N ASP A 253 19.26 -22.30 29.07
CA ASP A 253 20.69 -22.48 29.30
C ASP A 253 21.39 -21.18 29.72
N GLU A 254 20.82 -20.01 29.41
CA GLU A 254 21.42 -18.71 29.76
C GLU A 254 20.49 -17.89 30.67
N VAL A 255 19.28 -17.54 30.20
CA VAL A 255 18.39 -16.59 30.90
C VAL A 255 17.91 -17.12 32.25
N CYS A 256 17.60 -18.41 32.35
CA CYS A 256 17.15 -19.02 33.60
C CYS A 256 18.28 -19.15 34.63
N LEU A 257 19.54 -19.21 34.19
CA LEU A 257 20.70 -19.29 35.08
C LEU A 257 21.06 -17.91 35.66
N ASP A 258 21.03 -16.88 34.82
CA ASP A 258 21.23 -15.49 35.25
C ASP A 258 20.28 -14.55 34.49
N PRO A 259 19.11 -14.23 35.08
CA PRO A 259 18.13 -13.35 34.43
C PRO A 259 18.50 -11.87 34.52
N ALA A 260 19.43 -11.47 35.39
CA ALA A 260 19.67 -10.05 35.69
C ALA A 260 20.06 -9.22 34.44
N PRO A 261 21.01 -9.65 33.59
CA PRO A 261 21.39 -8.88 32.39
C PRO A 261 20.22 -8.66 31.43
N TYR A 262 19.39 -9.68 31.23
CA TYR A 262 18.23 -9.62 30.32
C TYR A 262 17.11 -8.72 30.88
N VAL A 263 16.91 -8.72 32.20
CA VAL A 263 15.93 -7.84 32.86
C VAL A 263 16.39 -6.39 32.80
N GLU A 264 17.68 -6.12 33.03
CA GLU A 264 18.26 -4.78 32.90
C GLU A 264 18.14 -4.26 31.47
N GLU A 265 18.47 -5.08 30.48
CA GLU A 265 18.31 -4.71 29.07
C GLU A 265 16.83 -4.42 28.75
N LEU A 266 15.89 -5.24 29.23
CA LEU A 266 14.46 -5.01 29.04
C LEU A 266 13.98 -3.69 29.65
N GLN A 267 14.49 -3.34 30.83
CA GLN A 267 14.18 -2.07 31.52
C GLN A 267 14.82 -0.86 30.83
N SER A 268 15.93 -1.04 30.13
CA SER A 268 16.59 0.01 29.37
C SER A 268 15.81 0.45 28.12
N ILE A 269 14.85 -0.36 27.65
CA ILE A 269 14.07 -0.06 26.44
C ILE A 269 13.15 1.15 26.70
N PRO A 270 13.32 2.26 25.96
CA PRO A 270 12.49 3.45 26.17
C PRO A 270 11.05 3.19 25.74
N VAL A 271 10.13 3.22 26.72
CA VAL A 271 8.69 3.11 26.48
C VAL A 271 8.13 4.49 26.11
N PRO A 272 7.57 4.67 24.91
CA PRO A 272 7.00 5.96 24.52
C PRO A 272 5.75 6.26 25.37
N PRO A 273 5.54 7.53 25.76
CA PRO A 273 4.35 7.91 26.50
C PRO A 273 3.09 7.73 25.64
N PRO A 274 1.91 7.49 26.26
CA PRO A 274 0.66 7.36 25.52
C PRO A 274 0.35 8.66 24.77
N LEU A 275 -0.32 8.57 23.60
CA LEU A 275 -0.70 9.75 22.80
C LEU A 275 -1.49 10.79 23.62
N SER A 276 -2.29 10.35 24.59
CA SER A 276 -3.08 11.21 25.48
C SER A 276 -2.22 12.07 26.42
N SER A 277 -0.93 11.77 26.59
CA SER A 277 -0.02 12.56 27.42
C SER A 277 0.24 13.98 26.87
N GLN A 278 -0.03 14.20 25.58
CA GLN A 278 0.15 15.50 24.92
C GLN A 278 -1.02 16.46 25.13
N PHE A 279 -2.11 16.00 25.75
CA PHE A 279 -3.33 16.77 25.94
C PHE A 279 -3.56 17.05 27.42
N GLU A 280 -4.11 18.23 27.70
CA GLU A 280 -4.61 18.55 29.03
C GLU A 280 -5.76 17.59 29.39
N LYS A 281 -5.70 17.00 30.59
CA LYS A 281 -6.71 16.06 31.04
C LYS A 281 -7.81 16.83 31.77
N PRO A 282 -9.03 16.93 31.21
CA PRO A 282 -10.15 17.52 31.94
C PRO A 282 -10.49 16.71 33.19
N SER A 283 -11.16 17.34 34.17
CA SER A 283 -11.54 16.64 35.39
C SER A 283 -12.48 15.48 35.08
N LYS A 284 -12.32 14.38 35.85
CA LYS A 284 -13.12 13.16 35.66
C LYS A 284 -14.61 13.45 35.81
N GLU A 285 -14.95 14.29 36.79
CA GLU A 285 -16.31 14.74 37.08
C GLU A 285 -16.89 15.50 35.88
N HIS A 286 -16.12 16.40 35.26
CA HIS A 286 -16.57 17.15 34.09
C HIS A 286 -16.85 16.22 32.90
N VAL A 287 -15.94 15.31 32.59
CA VAL A 287 -16.12 14.35 31.48
C VAL A 287 -17.32 13.45 31.70
N ILE A 288 -17.53 12.96 32.93
CA ILE A 288 -18.71 12.14 33.27
C ILE A 288 -19.99 12.97 33.14
N SER A 289 -19.99 14.22 33.63
CA SER A 289 -21.16 15.10 33.56
C SER A 289 -21.57 15.40 32.12
N GLN A 290 -20.60 15.68 31.23
CA GLN A 290 -20.85 15.87 29.81
C GLN A 290 -21.38 14.59 29.15
N HIS A 291 -20.83 13.42 29.49
CA HIS A 291 -21.26 12.15 28.90
C HIS A 291 -22.68 11.74 29.31
N VAL A 292 -23.04 11.96 30.58
CA VAL A 292 -24.36 11.60 31.14
C VAL A 292 -25.43 12.64 30.78
N SER A 293 -25.04 13.91 30.58
CA SER A 293 -25.96 14.94 30.13
C SER A 293 -26.53 14.63 28.74
N ARG A 294 -27.87 14.66 28.61
CA ARG A 294 -28.56 14.57 27.31
C ARG A 294 -28.47 15.85 26.47
N PHE A 295 -27.95 16.93 27.04
CA PHE A 295 -27.78 18.21 26.37
C PHE A 295 -26.29 18.46 26.09
N ASN A 296 -25.95 18.77 24.84
CA ASN A 296 -24.64 19.33 24.50
C ASN A 296 -24.52 20.69 25.17
N GLN A 297 -23.93 20.72 26.37
CA GLN A 297 -23.49 21.97 26.97
C GLN A 297 -22.25 22.41 26.20
N GLY A 298 -22.43 23.34 25.25
CA GLY A 298 -21.33 23.85 24.44
C GLY A 298 -20.20 24.35 25.34
N GLU A 299 -18.99 23.87 25.09
CA GLU A 299 -17.79 24.30 25.82
C GLU A 299 -17.56 25.79 25.63
N ALA A 300 -17.88 26.56 26.68
CA ALA A 300 -17.26 27.85 26.90
C ALA A 300 -15.82 27.60 27.35
N GLY A 301 -14.88 27.67 26.40
CA GLY A 301 -13.47 27.89 26.69
C GLY A 301 -12.60 26.66 26.93
N THR A 302 -12.43 25.81 25.92
CA THR A 302 -11.21 25.00 25.77
C THR A 302 -10.43 25.57 24.58
N GLN A 303 -9.37 26.32 24.87
CA GLN A 303 -8.41 26.72 23.85
C GLN A 303 -7.76 25.45 23.31
N HIS A 304 -8.23 24.98 22.16
CA HIS A 304 -7.40 24.14 21.30
C HIS A 304 -6.22 25.01 20.88
N THR A 305 -5.12 24.93 21.64
CA THR A 305 -3.79 25.27 21.16
C THR A 305 -3.45 24.22 20.10
N VAL A 306 -4.03 24.40 18.92
CA VAL A 306 -3.40 23.97 17.69
C VAL A 306 -2.10 24.75 17.68
N LEU A 307 -0.98 24.05 17.88
CA LEU A 307 0.33 24.51 17.40
C LEU A 307 0.18 24.69 15.87
N LEU A 308 -0.38 25.84 15.50
CA LEU A 308 -0.19 26.46 14.21
C LEU A 308 1.30 26.71 14.14
N HIS A 309 2.00 25.81 13.43
CA HIS A 309 3.26 26.19 12.83
C HIS A 309 3.02 27.55 12.16
N SER A 310 3.75 28.54 12.63
CA SER A 310 3.82 29.89 12.09
C SER A 310 4.12 29.80 10.59
N GLU A 311 3.06 29.78 9.78
CA GLU A 311 3.13 30.24 8.40
C GLU A 311 3.15 31.77 8.47
N THR A 312 4.35 32.33 8.34
CA THR A 312 4.56 33.75 8.05
C THR A 312 3.85 34.11 6.74
N PRO A 313 2.92 35.09 6.73
CA PRO A 313 2.47 35.73 5.52
C PRO A 313 3.35 36.96 5.25
N GLY A 314 4.26 36.84 4.28
CA GLY A 314 5.01 37.96 3.74
C GLY A 314 4.66 38.14 2.26
N VAL A 315 3.57 38.86 1.97
CA VAL A 315 3.33 39.47 0.66
C VAL A 315 3.38 40.98 0.87
N SER A 316 4.40 41.64 0.32
CA SER A 316 4.26 42.93 -0.37
C SER A 316 5.57 43.31 -1.06
N GLY A 317 5.48 43.67 -2.34
CA GLY A 317 6.61 44.16 -3.13
C GLY A 317 6.37 44.00 -4.63
N ALA A 318 5.42 44.78 -5.17
CA ALA A 318 5.13 44.87 -6.60
C ALA A 318 6.35 45.40 -7.41
N PRO A 319 6.43 45.10 -8.72
CA PRO A 319 7.53 45.52 -9.57
C PRO A 319 7.25 46.89 -10.20
N HIS A 320 8.22 47.81 -10.12
CA HIS A 320 8.38 48.90 -11.07
C HIS A 320 9.82 49.41 -10.99
N MET A 321 10.55 49.30 -12.09
CA MET A 321 11.50 50.31 -12.59
C MET A 321 11.73 50.03 -14.07
N THR A 322 11.03 50.83 -14.87
CA THR A 322 11.46 51.25 -16.21
C THR A 322 12.72 52.10 -16.07
N GLY A 323 13.74 51.77 -16.85
CA GLY A 323 14.93 52.57 -17.13
C GLY A 323 15.43 52.19 -18.52
#